data_AF-A0A0G4EL80-F1
#
_entry.id   AF-A0A0G4EL80-F1
#
_cell.length_a   1.000
_cell.length_b   1.000
_cell.length_c   1.000
_cell.angle_alpha   90.00
_cell.angle_beta   90.00
_cell.angle_gamma   90.00
#
_symmetry.space_group_name_H-M   'P 1'
#
loop_
_entity.id
_entity.type
_entity.pdbx_description
1 polymer ?
#
loop_
_entity_poly.entity_id
_entity_poly.type
_entity_poly.pdbx_seq_one_letter_code
_entity_poly.pdbx_strand_id
1 'polypeptide(L)' 'MTKAVYAKIWASTAQATHRRNYGYYKLWSNLSKWAPFGFFTIGWFFFPAIPDGWKKFWSLGIWHSHRLCMDQKYRPYE' A
#
# COMPACT_ATOMS: atom_id res chain seq x y z
N MET A 1 -23.46 -44.51 -14.23
CA MET A 1 -23.16 -43.24 -13.54
C MET A 1 -24.42 -42.75 -12.84
N THR A 2 -24.39 -42.57 -11.52
CA THR A 2 -25.59 -42.17 -10.75
C THR A 2 -25.79 -40.65 -10.77
N LYS A 3 -27.05 -40.20 -10.65
CA LYS A 3 -27.43 -38.76 -10.66
C LYS A 3 -26.65 -37.94 -9.61
N ALA A 4 -26.33 -38.57 -8.48
CA ALA A 4 -25.53 -38.00 -7.40
C ALA A 4 -24.07 -37.67 -7.80
N VAL A 5 -23.46 -38.50 -8.66
CA VAL A 5 -22.11 -38.26 -9.18
C VAL A 5 -22.11 -37.02 -10.06
N TYR A 6 -23.12 -36.89 -10.95
CA TYR A 6 -23.25 -35.73 -11.82
C TYR A 6 -23.49 -34.43 -11.04
N ALA A 7 -24.32 -34.49 -10.00
CA ALA A 7 -24.57 -33.36 -9.11
C ALA A 7 -23.29 -32.90 -8.38
N LYS A 8 -22.45 -33.84 -7.90
CA LYS A 8 -21.15 -33.52 -7.29
C LYS A 8 -20.19 -32.86 -8.29
N ILE A 9 -20.10 -33.39 -9.50
CA ILE A 9 -19.22 -32.84 -10.54
C ILE A 9 -19.67 -31.41 -10.90
N TRP A 10 -20.97 -31.20 -11.11
CA TRP A 10 -21.51 -29.89 -11.43
C TRP A 10 -21.34 -28.89 -10.28
N ALA A 11 -21.54 -29.30 -9.02
CA ALA A 11 -21.27 -28.44 -7.86
C ALA A 11 -19.78 -28.05 -7.73
N SER A 12 -18.86 -28.93 -8.17
CA SER A 12 -17.44 -28.62 -8.17
C SER A 12 -17.09 -27.56 -9.23
N THR A 13 -17.70 -27.61 -10.41
CA THR A 13 -17.42 -26.67 -11.51
C THR A 13 -18.21 -25.36 -11.40
N ALA A 14 -19.46 -25.38 -10.94
CA ALA A 14 -20.32 -24.21 -10.80
C ALA A 14 -19.73 -23.13 -9.87
N GLN A 15 -18.92 -23.54 -8.88
CA GLN A 15 -18.33 -22.64 -7.88
C GLN A 15 -16.84 -22.33 -8.15
N ALA A 16 -16.33 -22.59 -9.36
CA ALA A 16 -14.91 -22.40 -9.69
C ALA A 16 -14.43 -20.95 -9.52
N THR A 17 -15.21 -19.98 -10.01
CA THR A 17 -14.89 -18.54 -9.92
C THR A 17 -14.91 -18.05 -8.47
N HIS A 18 -15.89 -18.50 -7.67
CA HIS A 18 -16.02 -18.10 -6.27
C HIS A 18 -14.79 -18.51 -5.44
N ARG A 19 -14.28 -19.73 -5.65
CA ARG A 19 -13.07 -20.21 -4.96
C ARG A 19 -11.82 -19.42 -5.32
N ARG A 20 -11.67 -19.01 -6.59
CA ARG A 20 -10.55 -18.16 -7.04
C ARG A 20 -10.61 -16.77 -6.39
N ASN A 21 -11.79 -16.16 -6.39
CA ASN A 21 -11.99 -14.85 -5.76
C ASN A 21 -11.72 -14.90 -4.24
N TYR A 22 -12.19 -15.96 -3.57
CA TYR A 22 -11.90 -16.17 -2.15
C TYR A 22 -10.40 -16.37 -1.89
N GLY A 23 -9.70 -17.14 -2.73
CA GLY A 23 -8.26 -17.33 -2.65
C GLY A 23 -7.50 -16.00 -2.75
N TYR A 24 -7.88 -15.16 -3.73
CA TYR A 24 -7.34 -13.82 -3.88
C TYR A 24 -7.60 -12.96 -2.63
N TYR A 25 -8.85 -12.91 -2.16
CA TYR A 25 -9.23 -12.12 -0.99
C TYR A 25 -8.46 -12.54 0.27
N LYS A 26 -8.27 -13.85 0.46
CA LYS A 26 -7.53 -14.39 1.60
C LYS A 26 -6.03 -14.07 1.54
N LEU A 27 -5.44 -14.08 0.35
CA LEU A 27 -4.06 -13.63 0.13
C LEU A 27 -3.91 -12.16 0.55
N TRP A 28 -4.77 -11.28 0.02
CA TRP A 28 -4.72 -9.85 0.30
C TRP A 28 -5.01 -9.50 1.76
N SER A 29 -5.94 -10.22 2.40
CA SER A 29 -6.22 -10.06 3.83
C SER A 29 -5.05 -10.44 4.74
N ASN A 30 -4.17 -11.36 4.31
CA ASN A 30 -2.96 -11.66 5.06
C ASN A 30 -1.82 -10.69 4.74
N LEU A 31 -1.71 -10.23 3.49
CA LEU A 31 -0.76 -9.19 3.08
C LEU A 31 -1.04 -7.85 3.76
N SER A 32 -2.32 -7.48 3.95
CA SER A 32 -2.70 -6.21 4.57
C SER A 32 -2.21 -6.07 6.01
N LYS A 33 -2.01 -7.20 6.74
CA LYS A 33 -1.42 -7.20 8.09
C LYS A 33 0.00 -6.66 8.10
N TRP A 34 0.73 -6.86 7.00
CA TRP A 34 2.10 -6.39 6.82
C TRP A 34 2.19 -5.03 6.12
N ALA A 35 1.06 -4.46 5.68
CA ALA A 35 1.02 -3.16 5.02
C ALA A 35 1.62 -2.02 5.87
N PRO A 36 1.43 -1.96 7.21
CA PRO A 36 2.11 -0.93 8.02
C PRO A 36 3.62 -1.07 7.96
N PHE A 37 4.16 -2.29 8.05
CA PHE A 37 5.59 -2.54 7.96
C PHE A 37 6.16 -2.19 6.57
N GLY A 38 5.41 -2.53 5.51
CA GLY A 38 5.73 -2.12 4.15
C GLY A 38 5.75 -0.59 3.99
N PHE A 39 4.76 0.10 4.56
CA PHE A 39 4.69 1.56 4.52
C PHE A 39 5.85 2.23 5.26
N PHE A 40 6.22 1.75 6.45
CA PHE A 40 7.36 2.28 7.19
C PHE A 40 8.69 2.01 6.50
N THR A 41 8.89 0.82 5.93
CA THR A 41 10.12 0.49 5.21
C THR A 41 10.25 1.29 3.91
N ILE A 42 9.20 1.34 3.10
CA ILE A 42 9.17 2.17 1.88
C ILE A 42 9.34 3.64 2.24
N GLY A 43 8.62 4.12 3.27
CA GLY A 43 8.78 5.47 3.81
C GLY A 43 10.24 5.73 4.18
N TRP A 44 10.87 4.91 5.01
CA TRP A 44 12.25 5.13 5.45
C TRP A 44 13.27 5.15 4.30
N PHE A 45 13.17 4.22 3.35
CA PHE A 45 14.11 4.13 2.24
C PHE A 45 13.87 5.19 1.15
N PHE A 46 12.61 5.51 0.84
CA PHE A 46 12.28 6.46 -0.23
C PHE A 46 12.19 7.90 0.25
N PHE A 47 11.91 8.14 1.53
CA PHE A 47 11.83 9.49 2.08
C PHE A 47 13.06 10.36 1.78
N PRO A 48 14.33 9.91 1.87
CA PRO A 48 15.46 10.75 1.49
C PRO A 48 15.46 11.13 -0.01
N ALA A 49 15.00 10.23 -0.89
CA ALA A 49 15.01 10.39 -2.34
C ALA A 49 13.81 11.19 -2.92
N ILE A 50 12.77 11.43 -2.13
CA ILE A 50 11.57 12.15 -2.58
C ILE A 50 11.86 13.67 -2.72
N PRO A 51 11.30 14.36 -3.74
CA PRO A 51 11.43 15.81 -3.88
C PRO A 51 10.88 16.59 -2.68
N ASP A 52 11.51 17.72 -2.37
CA ASP A 52 11.19 18.58 -1.21
C ASP A 52 9.71 19.02 -1.13
N GLY A 53 9.06 19.25 -2.28
CA GLY A 53 7.63 19.59 -2.34
C GLY A 53 6.71 18.45 -1.89
N TRP A 54 7.05 17.21 -2.22
CA TRP A 54 6.30 16.03 -1.80
C TRP A 54 6.56 15.72 -0.31
N LYS A 55 7.78 15.92 0.18
CA LYS A 55 8.09 15.80 1.62
C LYS A 55 7.26 16.76 2.46
N LYS A 56 7.04 18.00 2.01
CA LYS A 56 6.18 18.98 2.69
C LYS A 56 4.71 18.53 2.73
N PHE A 57 4.20 17.96 1.65
CA PHE A 57 2.82 17.43 1.60
C PHE A 57 2.63 16.24 2.55
N TRP A 58 3.55 15.27 2.52
CA TRP A 58 3.48 14.06 3.35
C TRP A 58 3.70 14.32 4.85
N SER A 59 4.48 15.34 5.18
CA SER A 59 4.73 15.77 6.57
C SER A 59 3.68 16.73 7.12
N LEU A 60 2.56 16.94 6.41
CA LEU A 60 1.51 17.91 6.79
C LEU A 60 2.06 19.33 7.01
N GLY A 61 3.13 19.70 6.28
CA GLY A 61 3.77 21.01 6.37
C GLY A 61 4.84 21.17 7.44
N ILE A 62 5.12 20.14 8.25
CA ILE A 62 6.15 20.18 9.30
C ILE A 62 7.55 20.12 8.69
N TRP A 63 7.73 19.50 7.52
CA TRP A 63 9.02 19.39 6.87
C TRP A 63 9.50 20.73 6.32
N HIS A 64 10.50 21.31 6.99
CA HIS A 64 11.21 22.47 6.49
C HIS A 64 12.46 22.01 5.71
N SER A 65 12.51 22.31 4.41
CA SER A 65 13.68 21.97 3.61
C SER A 65 14.89 22.74 4.13
N HIS A 66 15.99 22.03 4.37
CA HIS A 66 17.25 22.62 4.85
C HIS A 66 17.69 23.82 3.99
N ARG A 67 17.40 23.81 2.68
CA ARG A 67 17.66 24.93 1.77
C ARG A 67 16.85 26.20 2.10
N LEU A 68 15.59 26.08 2.49
CA LEU A 68 14.75 27.23 2.88
C LEU A 68 15.14 27.77 4.26
N CYS A 69 15.51 26.88 5.19
CA CYS A 69 16.02 27.26 6.51
C CYS A 69 17.35 28.05 6.41
N MET A 70 18.23 27.64 5.48
CA MET A 70 19.46 28.36 5.19
C MET A 70 19.18 29.70 4.51
N ASP A 71 18.28 29.79 3.51
CA ASP A 71 17.94 31.06 2.85
C ASP A 71 17.31 32.08 3.83
N GLN A 72 16.44 31.63 4.73
CA GLN A 72 15.84 32.48 5.78
C GLN A 72 16.86 32.95 6.84
N LYS A 73 17.91 32.15 7.11
CA LYS A 73 18.99 32.56 8.03
C LYS A 73 19.86 33.69 7.46
N TYR A 74 19.98 33.78 6.13
CA TYR A 74 20.80 34.80 5.45
C TYR A 74 20.00 36.01 4.93
N ARG A 75 18.66 35.99 4.97
CA ARG A 75 17.80 37.17 4.82
C ARG A 75 16.91 37.35 6.07
N PRO A 76 17.42 37.99 7.13
CA PRO A 76 16.65 38.19 8.36
C PRO A 76 15.66 39.37 8.32
N TYR A 77 15.59 40.14 7.22
CA TYR A 77 14.81 41.38 7.14
C TYR A 77 14.46 41.75 5.69
N GLU A 78 13.35 41.22 5.18
CA GLU A 78 12.46 41.91 4.23
C GLU A 78 11.03 41.79 4.75
#